data_AF-A0A933BLG2-F1
#
_entry.id   AF-A0A933BLG2-F1
#
_cell.length_a   1.000
_cell.length_b   1.000
_cell.length_c   1.000
_cell.angle_alpha   90.00
_cell.angle_beta   90.00
_cell.angle_gamma   90.00
#
_symmetry.space_group_name_H-M   'P 1'
#
loop_
_entity.id
_entity.type
_entity.pdbx_description
1 polymer ?
#
loop_
_entity_poly.entity_id
_entity_poly.type
_entity_poly.pdbx_seq_one_letter_code
_entity_poly.pdbx_strand_id
1 'polypeptide(L)'
;MNIRLRTIGRSVIVFLALWTASAWADTLELRDGQTLTGQYAGGSKEEVRFQVGSQTLRFPLTEVSRLTIGSAAQAEFQRAARDALRQLKALASVTDGGTTYQNYSSRVEDAKIKIDQFLDEHKSSPISKFNGHITDSLGFYVAASSVWNAKVSKLNSLFYGPIFQNTYVRKCGPLQNALLRGRAERGSQQYSQDITDTVTIQFDGVPLLWECARNSMIDAEKALGR
;
A
#
# COMPACT_ATOMS: atom_id res chain seq x y z
N MET A 1 -4.61 -75.32 5.91
CA MET A 1 -5.09 -74.41 6.96
C MET A 1 -5.36 -73.05 6.31
N ASN A 2 -6.64 -72.72 6.13
CA ASN A 2 -7.14 -71.54 5.40
C ASN A 2 -7.21 -70.32 6.32
N ILE A 3 -6.75 -69.14 5.89
CA ILE A 3 -7.25 -67.84 6.38
C ILE A 3 -7.36 -66.86 5.20
N ARG A 4 -8.49 -66.15 5.19
CA ARG A 4 -9.21 -65.53 4.06
C ARG A 4 -8.71 -64.12 3.70
N LEU A 5 -8.82 -63.78 2.41
CA LEU A 5 -8.92 -62.38 1.94
C LEU A 5 -10.16 -61.69 2.54
N ARG A 6 -10.00 -60.41 2.91
CA ARG A 6 -11.11 -59.47 3.09
C ARG A 6 -10.74 -58.09 2.54
N THR A 7 -11.77 -57.45 2.04
CA THR A 7 -11.85 -56.44 1.00
C THR A 7 -12.09 -55.03 1.57
N ILE A 8 -11.81 -54.01 0.75
CA ILE A 8 -12.42 -52.65 0.71
C ILE A 8 -11.98 -51.62 1.76
N GLY A 9 -11.55 -50.44 1.28
CA GLY A 9 -11.64 -49.22 2.11
C GLY A 9 -10.95 -47.96 1.62
N ARG A 10 -11.53 -47.29 0.60
CA ARG A 10 -11.52 -45.83 0.38
C ARG A 10 -10.22 -45.14 -0.06
N SER A 11 -10.17 -44.90 -1.38
CA SER A 11 -9.41 -43.85 -2.05
C SER A 11 -9.56 -42.49 -1.34
N VAL A 12 -8.45 -41.94 -0.87
CA VAL A 12 -8.36 -40.54 -0.44
C VAL A 12 -8.25 -39.70 -1.70
N ILE A 13 -9.32 -38.97 -2.02
CA ILE A 13 -9.35 -37.99 -3.11
C ILE A 13 -8.46 -36.82 -2.68
N VAL A 14 -7.28 -36.73 -3.28
CA VAL A 14 -6.43 -35.54 -3.24
C VAL A 14 -7.10 -34.50 -4.15
N PHE A 15 -7.99 -33.68 -3.58
CA PHE A 15 -8.44 -32.44 -4.21
C PHE A 15 -7.26 -31.45 -4.17
N LEU A 16 -6.33 -31.60 -5.12
CA LEU A 16 -5.32 -30.59 -5.38
C LEU A 16 -6.07 -29.38 -5.94
N ALA A 17 -6.22 -28.37 -5.08
CA ALA A 17 -6.80 -27.09 -5.44
C ALA A 17 -6.03 -26.50 -6.62
N LEU A 18 -6.64 -26.57 -7.81
CA LEU A 18 -6.30 -25.72 -8.94
C LEU A 18 -6.71 -24.29 -8.56
N TRP A 19 -5.80 -23.61 -7.84
CA TRP A 19 -5.79 -22.16 -7.79
C TRP A 19 -5.38 -21.67 -9.17
N THR A 20 -6.31 -21.69 -10.12
CA THR A 20 -6.10 -21.00 -11.39
C THR A 20 -6.08 -19.51 -11.08
N ALA A 21 -4.90 -18.93 -11.23
CA ALA A 21 -4.69 -17.50 -11.28
C ALA A 21 -5.48 -16.92 -12.47
N SER A 22 -6.75 -16.60 -12.24
CA SER A 22 -7.55 -15.78 -13.15
C SER A 22 -7.18 -14.32 -12.91
N ALA A 23 -5.94 -13.98 -13.19
CA ALA A 23 -5.49 -12.61 -13.09
C ALA A 23 -5.39 -12.07 -14.52
N TRP A 24 -6.16 -11.02 -14.80
CA TRP A 24 -6.13 -10.20 -16.03
C TRP A 24 -6.86 -10.80 -17.23
N ALA A 25 -8.19 -10.85 -17.15
CA ALA A 25 -9.03 -11.04 -18.33
C ALA A 25 -9.60 -9.69 -18.79
N ASP A 26 -9.49 -9.43 -20.08
CA ASP A 26 -10.24 -8.41 -20.79
C ASP A 26 -11.73 -8.75 -20.74
N THR A 27 -12.59 -7.75 -20.90
CA THR A 27 -14.03 -7.97 -21.06
C THR A 27 -14.54 -7.40 -22.39
N LEU A 28 -15.34 -8.20 -23.09
CA LEU A 28 -16.04 -7.82 -24.31
C LEU A 28 -17.54 -7.83 -24.04
N GLU A 29 -18.16 -6.67 -24.10
CA GLU A 29 -19.61 -6.49 -23.98
C GLU A 29 -20.20 -6.39 -25.39
N LEU A 30 -21.15 -7.26 -25.68
CA LEU A 30 -21.90 -7.32 -26.94
C LEU A 30 -23.17 -6.46 -26.83
N ARG A 31 -23.75 -6.08 -27.98
CA ARG A 31 -24.94 -5.20 -28.03
C ARG A 31 -26.22 -5.85 -27.53
N ASP A 32 -26.26 -7.18 -27.45
CA ASP A 32 -27.34 -7.95 -26.82
C ASP A 32 -27.25 -7.94 -25.28
N GLY A 33 -26.22 -7.31 -24.71
CA GLY A 33 -25.96 -7.24 -23.27
C GLY A 33 -25.10 -8.40 -22.74
N GLN A 34 -24.70 -9.35 -23.58
CA GLN A 34 -23.80 -10.43 -23.17
C GLN A 34 -22.40 -9.87 -22.89
N THR A 35 -21.81 -10.27 -21.76
CA THR A 35 -20.41 -9.94 -21.42
C THR A 35 -19.55 -11.20 -21.45
N LEU A 36 -18.45 -11.14 -22.18
CA LEU A 36 -17.46 -12.20 -22.28
C LEU A 36 -16.19 -11.79 -21.55
N THR A 37 -15.62 -12.71 -20.79
CA THR A 37 -14.35 -12.54 -20.08
C THR A 37 -13.27 -13.38 -20.76
N GLY A 38 -12.19 -12.75 -21.21
CA GLY A 38 -11.21 -13.38 -22.09
C GLY A 38 -9.97 -12.52 -22.31
N GLN A 39 -9.30 -12.66 -23.45
CA GLN A 39 -8.15 -11.86 -23.83
C GLN A 39 -8.34 -11.33 -25.25
N TYR A 40 -8.09 -10.03 -25.45
CA TYR A 40 -8.14 -9.44 -26.77
C TYR A 40 -7.01 -10.01 -27.65
N ALA A 41 -7.39 -10.65 -28.76
CA ALA A 41 -6.50 -11.33 -29.69
C ALA A 41 -6.27 -10.53 -30.99
N GLY A 42 -6.59 -9.23 -30.97
CA GLY A 42 -6.49 -8.33 -32.13
C GLY A 42 -7.82 -8.09 -32.83
N GLY A 43 -7.80 -7.35 -33.93
CA GLY A 43 -9.01 -6.98 -34.67
C GLY A 43 -8.69 -6.27 -35.97
N SER A 44 -9.71 -6.04 -36.78
CA SER A 44 -9.69 -5.25 -38.01
C SER A 44 -10.74 -4.13 -37.92
N LYS A 45 -11.01 -3.45 -39.04
CA LYS A 45 -12.12 -2.49 -39.12
C LYS A 45 -13.50 -3.16 -39.09
N GLU A 46 -13.55 -4.49 -39.25
CA GLU A 46 -14.79 -5.26 -39.43
C GLU A 46 -15.04 -6.23 -38.27
N GLU A 47 -13.99 -6.72 -37.62
CA GLU A 47 -14.11 -7.73 -36.57
C GLU A 47 -13.15 -7.50 -35.39
N VAL A 48 -13.59 -7.95 -34.21
CA VAL A 48 -12.79 -8.12 -33.00
C VAL A 48 -12.54 -9.60 -32.78
N ARG A 49 -11.28 -9.99 -32.58
CA ARG A 49 -10.88 -11.35 -32.21
C ARG A 49 -10.65 -11.40 -30.70
N PHE A 50 -11.36 -12.29 -30.03
CA PHE A 50 -11.40 -12.36 -28.57
C PHE A 50 -11.26 -13.80 -28.10
N GLN A 51 -10.27 -14.05 -27.25
CA GLN A 51 -9.92 -15.39 -26.79
C GLN A 51 -10.61 -15.70 -25.46
N VAL A 52 -11.42 -16.75 -25.40
CA VAL A 52 -12.07 -17.24 -24.18
C VAL A 52 -11.55 -18.66 -23.92
N GLY A 53 -10.78 -18.82 -22.84
CA GLY A 53 -10.02 -20.06 -22.59
C GLY A 53 -9.01 -20.33 -23.71
N SER A 54 -9.15 -21.49 -24.37
CA SER A 54 -8.27 -21.91 -25.48
C SER A 54 -8.82 -21.58 -26.87
N GLN A 55 -9.96 -20.89 -26.95
CA GLN A 55 -10.65 -20.63 -28.22
C GLN A 55 -10.63 -19.14 -28.56
N THR A 56 -10.23 -18.80 -29.78
CA THR A 56 -10.33 -17.44 -30.32
C THR A 56 -11.64 -17.29 -31.10
N LEU A 57 -12.56 -16.52 -30.53
CA LEU A 57 -13.83 -16.16 -31.14
C LEU A 57 -13.67 -14.88 -31.98
N ARG A 58 -14.53 -14.72 -33.00
CA ARG A 58 -14.56 -13.52 -33.84
C ARG A 58 -15.94 -12.88 -33.74
N PHE A 59 -15.96 -11.59 -33.45
CA PHE A 59 -17.17 -10.81 -33.30
C PHE A 59 -17.17 -9.67 -34.32
N PRO A 60 -18.21 -9.53 -35.15
CA PRO A 60 -18.39 -8.35 -35.99
C PRO A 60 -18.38 -7.08 -35.14
N LEU A 61 -17.71 -6.02 -35.62
CA LEU A 61 -17.63 -4.76 -34.87
C LEU A 61 -19.01 -4.14 -34.62
N THR A 62 -20.00 -4.45 -35.47
CA THR A 62 -21.41 -4.06 -35.31
C THR A 62 -22.09 -4.69 -34.11
N GLU A 63 -21.62 -5.84 -33.64
CA GLU A 63 -22.16 -6.57 -32.49
C GLU A 63 -21.44 -6.21 -31.19
N VAL A 64 -20.27 -5.58 -31.27
CA VAL A 64 -19.51 -5.13 -30.11
C VAL A 64 -20.08 -3.81 -29.58
N SER A 65 -20.41 -3.79 -28.30
CA SER A 65 -20.82 -2.59 -27.56
C SER A 65 -19.60 -1.92 -26.92
N ARG A 66 -18.78 -2.69 -26.20
CA ARG A 66 -17.60 -2.18 -25.48
C ARG A 66 -16.53 -3.26 -25.38
N LEU A 67 -15.27 -2.88 -25.62
CA LEU A 67 -14.10 -3.72 -25.32
C LEU A 67 -13.28 -3.05 -24.22
N THR A 68 -12.98 -3.82 -23.18
CA THR A 68 -12.28 -3.37 -21.97
C THR A 68 -11.03 -4.21 -21.79
N ILE A 69 -9.87 -3.66 -22.17
CA ILE A 69 -8.58 -4.38 -22.10
C ILE A 69 -7.89 -4.11 -20.76
N GLY A 70 -7.56 -5.15 -20.00
CA GLY A 70 -6.81 -5.09 -18.73
C GLY A 70 -7.42 -4.19 -17.66
N SER A 71 -8.62 -3.67 -17.89
CA SER A 71 -9.04 -2.39 -17.32
C SER A 71 -9.93 -2.56 -16.10
N ALA A 72 -10.62 -3.68 -15.91
CA ALA A 72 -11.48 -3.87 -14.74
C ALA A 72 -10.64 -3.92 -13.45
N ALA A 73 -9.66 -4.81 -13.37
CA ALA A 73 -8.74 -4.91 -12.23
C ALA A 73 -7.87 -3.65 -12.06
N GLN A 74 -7.43 -3.04 -13.16
CA GLN A 74 -6.69 -1.78 -13.10
C GLN A 74 -7.57 -0.61 -12.63
N ALA A 75 -8.83 -0.53 -13.06
CA ALA A 75 -9.77 0.50 -12.62
C ALA A 75 -10.18 0.29 -11.16
N GLU A 76 -10.34 -0.95 -10.73
CA GLU A 76 -10.56 -1.32 -9.33
C GLU A 76 -9.37 -0.90 -8.47
N PHE A 77 -8.14 -1.31 -8.84
CA PHE A 77 -6.93 -0.87 -8.17
C PHE A 77 -6.86 0.66 -8.10
N GLN A 78 -7.13 1.35 -9.20
CA GLN A 78 -7.10 2.81 -9.25
C GLN A 78 -8.16 3.46 -8.34
N ARG A 79 -9.34 2.85 -8.18
CA ARG A 79 -10.36 3.31 -7.22
C ARG A 79 -9.88 3.09 -5.79
N ALA A 80 -9.44 1.87 -5.47
CA ALA A 80 -8.94 1.52 -4.14
C ALA A 80 -7.71 2.37 -3.74
N ALA A 81 -6.79 2.60 -4.66
CA ALA A 81 -5.62 3.45 -4.49
C ALA A 81 -5.99 4.91 -4.20
N ARG A 82 -7.02 5.45 -4.89
CA ARG A 82 -7.53 6.80 -4.60
C ARG A 82 -8.19 6.88 -3.23
N ASP A 83 -8.88 5.83 -2.80
CA ASP A 83 -9.50 5.78 -1.48
C ASP A 83 -8.43 5.68 -0.37
N ALA A 84 -7.38 4.88 -0.57
CA ALA A 84 -6.19 4.83 0.29
C ALA A 84 -5.52 6.21 0.43
N LEU A 85 -5.27 6.90 -0.68
CA LEU A 85 -4.77 8.28 -0.66
C LEU A 85 -5.70 9.24 0.09
N ARG A 86 -7.02 9.09 -0.06
CA ARG A 86 -7.98 9.93 0.66
C ARG A 86 -7.89 9.74 2.17
N GLN A 87 -7.63 8.51 2.64
CA GLN A 87 -7.41 8.27 4.09
C GLN A 87 -6.16 9.00 4.59
N LEU A 88 -5.04 8.91 3.86
CA LEU A 88 -3.81 9.60 4.26
C LEU A 88 -3.93 11.13 4.19
N LYS A 89 -4.67 11.67 3.21
CA LYS A 89 -4.98 13.10 3.13
C LYS A 89 -5.88 13.57 4.27
N ALA A 90 -6.85 12.75 4.67
CA ALA A 90 -7.68 13.05 5.84
C ALA A 90 -6.81 13.11 7.11
N LEU A 91 -5.84 12.20 7.26
CA LEU A 91 -4.87 12.23 8.34
C LEU A 91 -4.00 13.50 8.31
N ALA A 92 -3.50 13.89 7.13
CA ALA A 92 -2.72 15.11 6.93
C ALA A 92 -3.50 16.38 7.33
N SER A 93 -4.77 16.47 6.93
CA SER A 93 -5.63 17.61 7.27
C SER A 93 -5.80 17.78 8.77
N VAL A 94 -5.83 16.69 9.53
CA VAL A 94 -5.91 16.75 11.01
C VAL A 94 -4.61 17.24 11.62
N THR A 95 -3.46 16.91 11.01
CA THR A 95 -2.17 17.39 11.50
C THR A 95 -1.95 18.88 11.25
N ASP A 96 -2.52 19.43 10.17
CA ASP A 96 -2.41 20.86 9.84
C ASP A 96 -3.33 21.74 10.70
N GLY A 97 -4.50 21.23 11.12
CA GLY A 97 -5.47 21.94 11.95
C GLY A 97 -5.13 22.02 13.45
N GLY A 98 -4.00 21.44 13.86
CA GLY A 98 -3.69 21.21 15.27
C GLY A 98 -4.51 20.04 15.84
N THR A 99 -3.84 19.12 16.52
CA THR A 99 -4.49 17.92 17.09
C THR A 99 -3.87 17.53 18.41
N THR A 100 -4.59 16.77 19.23
CA THR A 100 -4.05 16.14 20.43
C THR A 100 -3.39 14.80 20.05
N TYR A 101 -2.47 14.33 20.89
CA TYR A 101 -1.85 13.01 20.70
C TYR A 101 -2.89 11.88 20.63
N GLN A 102 -3.92 11.91 21.47
CA GLN A 102 -4.97 10.90 21.50
C GLN A 102 -5.78 10.86 20.19
N ASN A 103 -6.20 12.03 19.69
CA ASN A 103 -6.92 12.11 18.41
C ASN A 103 -6.01 11.72 17.23
N TYR A 104 -4.75 12.12 17.29
CA TYR A 104 -3.76 11.75 16.27
C TYR A 104 -3.51 10.24 16.22
N SER A 105 -3.17 9.61 17.36
CA SER A 105 -2.87 8.17 17.45
C SER A 105 -4.02 7.32 16.97
N SER A 106 -5.25 7.59 17.43
CA SER A 106 -6.45 6.88 16.96
C SER A 106 -6.62 6.96 15.44
N ARG A 107 -6.40 8.12 14.83
CA ARG A 107 -6.50 8.27 13.36
C ARG A 107 -5.38 7.58 12.60
N VAL A 108 -4.19 7.50 13.18
CA VAL A 108 -3.07 6.73 12.60
C VAL A 108 -3.41 5.24 12.60
N GLU A 109 -4.01 4.72 13.67
CA GLU A 109 -4.44 3.33 13.75
C GLU A 109 -5.55 3.00 12.73
N ASP A 110 -6.56 3.85 12.62
CA ASP A 110 -7.63 3.71 11.63
C ASP A 110 -7.09 3.74 10.20
N ALA A 111 -6.19 4.68 9.90
CA ALA A 111 -5.55 4.75 8.60
C ALA A 111 -4.70 3.51 8.33
N LYS A 112 -3.94 3.04 9.32
CA LYS A 112 -3.10 1.86 9.21
C LYS A 112 -3.90 0.63 8.80
N ILE A 113 -5.03 0.37 9.46
CA ILE A 113 -5.90 -0.77 9.14
C ILE A 113 -6.32 -0.75 7.67
N LYS A 114 -6.82 0.40 7.18
CA LYS A 114 -7.31 0.54 5.80
C LYS A 114 -6.21 0.42 4.76
N ILE A 115 -5.04 0.99 5.05
CA ILE A 115 -3.89 0.94 4.14
C ILE A 115 -3.29 -0.46 4.10
N ASP A 116 -3.15 -1.14 5.24
CA ASP A 116 -2.66 -2.52 5.30
C ASP A 116 -3.60 -3.44 4.50
N GLN A 117 -4.93 -3.29 4.67
CA GLN A 117 -5.91 -4.02 3.89
C GLN A 117 -5.72 -3.79 2.38
N PHE A 118 -5.61 -2.53 1.96
CA PHE A 118 -5.36 -2.18 0.56
C PHE A 118 -4.07 -2.83 0.02
N LEU A 119 -2.98 -2.77 0.79
CA LEU A 119 -1.68 -3.32 0.42
C LEU A 119 -1.74 -4.85 0.32
N ASP A 120 -2.48 -5.51 1.20
CA ASP A 120 -2.69 -6.96 1.21
C ASP A 120 -3.49 -7.43 0.00
N GLU A 121 -4.58 -6.74 -0.34
CA GLU A 121 -5.42 -7.04 -1.51
C GLU A 121 -4.66 -6.82 -2.83
N HIS A 122 -3.68 -5.91 -2.85
CA HIS A 122 -3.01 -5.47 -4.07
C HIS A 122 -1.49 -5.73 -4.08
N LYS A 123 -1.01 -6.75 -3.34
CA LYS A 123 0.42 -7.14 -3.28
C LYS A 123 1.06 -7.34 -4.65
N SER A 124 0.29 -7.89 -5.59
CA SER A 124 0.74 -8.26 -6.95
C SER A 124 0.39 -7.21 -8.01
N SER A 125 -0.04 -6.00 -7.61
CA SER A 125 -0.43 -4.95 -8.56
C SER A 125 0.76 -4.45 -9.40
N PRO A 126 0.58 -4.10 -10.69
CA PRO A 126 1.68 -3.66 -11.55
C PRO A 126 2.24 -2.29 -11.16
N ILE A 127 1.48 -1.50 -10.37
CA ILE A 127 1.92 -0.17 -9.94
C ILE A 127 2.70 -0.30 -8.62
N SER A 128 3.82 -1.03 -8.68
CA SER A 128 4.67 -1.34 -7.52
C SER A 128 5.18 -0.09 -6.78
N LYS A 129 5.39 1.01 -7.51
CA LYS A 129 5.84 2.28 -6.95
C LYS A 129 4.80 2.94 -6.04
N PHE A 130 3.51 2.87 -6.40
CA PHE A 130 2.44 3.45 -5.59
C PHE A 130 2.39 2.83 -4.19
N ASN A 131 2.40 1.49 -4.13
CA ASN A 131 2.37 0.75 -2.87
C ASN A 131 3.56 1.15 -1.98
N GLY A 132 4.76 1.31 -2.56
CA GLY A 132 5.93 1.79 -1.85
C GLY A 132 5.72 3.19 -1.24
N HIS A 133 5.21 4.13 -2.02
CA HIS A 133 4.99 5.51 -1.55
C HIS A 133 3.89 5.62 -0.47
N ILE A 134 2.81 4.85 -0.58
CA ILE A 134 1.76 4.80 0.45
C ILE A 134 2.27 4.15 1.73
N THR A 135 3.04 3.07 1.61
CA THR A 135 3.71 2.41 2.74
C THR A 135 4.64 3.40 3.45
N ASP A 136 5.41 4.17 2.68
CA ASP A 136 6.30 5.19 3.24
C ASP A 136 5.54 6.29 3.96
N SER A 137 4.49 6.82 3.34
CA SER A 137 3.67 7.87 3.94
C SER A 137 3.05 7.43 5.28
N LEU A 138 2.43 6.25 5.32
CA LEU A 138 1.90 5.69 6.56
C LEU A 138 3.00 5.46 7.59
N GLY A 139 4.15 4.91 7.16
CA GLY A 139 5.29 4.65 8.02
C GLY A 139 5.82 5.90 8.73
N PHE A 140 5.89 7.02 8.02
CA PHE A 140 6.26 8.31 8.63
C PHE A 140 5.23 8.79 9.67
N TYR A 141 3.93 8.63 9.42
CA TYR A 141 2.91 8.94 10.44
C TYR A 141 2.98 8.01 11.66
N VAL A 142 3.23 6.72 11.47
CA VAL A 142 3.42 5.77 12.59
C VAL A 142 4.67 6.14 13.41
N ALA A 143 5.76 6.51 12.74
CA ALA A 143 6.96 6.99 13.42
C ALA A 143 6.70 8.29 14.20
N ALA A 144 5.96 9.24 13.60
CA ALA A 144 5.58 10.48 14.28
C ALA A 144 4.71 10.21 15.52
N SER A 145 3.79 9.24 15.46
CA SER A 145 3.00 8.80 16.62
C SER A 145 3.88 8.23 17.73
N SER A 146 4.88 7.43 17.37
CA SER A 146 5.84 6.86 18.32
C SER A 146 6.69 7.96 19.00
N VAL A 147 7.17 8.93 18.22
CA VAL A 147 7.91 10.10 18.72
C VAL A 147 7.04 10.93 19.67
N TRP A 148 5.79 11.21 19.27
CA TRP A 148 4.88 11.99 20.09
C TRP A 148 4.52 11.25 21.38
N ASN A 149 4.30 9.94 21.31
CA ASN A 149 4.05 9.11 22.49
C ASN A 149 5.18 9.22 23.52
N ALA A 150 6.43 9.13 23.06
CA ALA A 150 7.60 9.26 23.92
C ALA A 150 7.66 10.63 24.61
N LYS A 151 7.34 11.69 23.87
CA LYS A 151 7.24 13.06 24.39
C LYS A 151 6.16 13.19 25.46
N VAL A 152 4.94 12.71 25.22
CA VAL A 152 3.83 12.84 26.20
C VAL A 152 4.00 11.93 27.41
N SER A 153 4.63 10.77 27.22
CA SER A 153 4.96 9.82 28.29
C SER A 153 6.14 10.27 29.14
N LYS A 154 6.77 11.40 28.82
CA LYS A 154 7.96 11.95 29.49
C LYS A 154 9.07 10.92 29.63
N LEU A 155 9.27 10.11 28.58
CA LEU A 155 10.33 9.11 28.60
C LEU A 155 11.69 9.82 28.79
N ASN A 156 12.51 9.30 29.71
CA ASN A 156 13.88 9.78 29.87
C ASN A 156 14.67 9.52 28.58
N SER A 157 15.72 10.31 28.32
CA SER A 157 16.56 10.23 27.11
C SER A 157 17.05 8.81 26.78
N LEU A 158 17.28 7.98 27.80
CA LEU A 158 17.70 6.57 27.65
C LEU A 158 16.68 5.68 26.90
N PHE A 159 15.41 6.09 26.81
CA PHE A 159 14.35 5.33 26.13
C PHE A 159 14.10 5.78 24.68
N TYR A 160 14.87 6.74 24.16
CA TYR A 160 14.78 7.15 22.75
C TYR A 160 15.54 6.22 21.79
N GLY A 161 16.37 5.30 22.29
CA GLY A 161 17.12 4.34 21.48
C GLY A 161 16.28 3.64 20.40
N PRO A 162 15.12 3.04 20.72
CA PRO A 162 14.24 2.42 19.74
C PRO A 162 13.66 3.40 18.70
N ILE A 163 13.46 4.67 19.05
CA ILE A 163 12.96 5.71 18.15
C ILE A 163 14.02 6.03 17.09
N PHE A 164 15.29 6.14 17.48
CA PHE A 164 16.39 6.36 16.55
C PHE A 164 16.62 5.19 15.59
N GLN A 165 16.28 3.97 16.03
CA GLN A 165 16.35 2.77 15.19
C GLN A 165 15.17 2.62 14.25
N ASN A 166 14.10 3.41 14.43
CA ASN A 166 12.94 3.36 13.55
C ASN A 166 13.37 3.72 12.11
N THR A 167 13.05 2.83 11.17
CA THR A 167 13.42 2.97 9.75
C THR A 167 12.94 4.30 9.15
N TYR A 168 11.75 4.78 9.51
CA TYR A 168 11.19 6.01 8.99
C TYR A 168 11.77 7.27 9.64
N VAL A 169 12.20 7.19 10.90
CA VAL A 169 13.00 8.27 11.51
C VAL A 169 14.31 8.46 10.73
N ARG A 170 14.97 7.36 10.38
CA ARG A 170 16.23 7.38 9.60
C ARG A 170 16.03 7.76 8.14
N LYS A 171 14.90 7.39 7.53
CA LYS A 171 14.57 7.68 6.12
C LYS A 171 14.15 9.15 5.91
N CYS A 172 13.68 9.84 6.94
CA CYS A 172 13.19 11.22 6.82
C CYS A 172 14.34 12.23 6.69
N GLY A 173 14.69 12.62 5.47
CA GLY A 173 15.76 13.57 5.16
C GLY A 173 15.68 14.90 5.92
N PRO A 174 14.54 15.61 5.92
CA PRO A 174 14.34 16.82 6.74
C PRO A 174 14.69 16.63 8.23
N LEU A 175 14.30 15.50 8.82
CA LEU A 175 14.63 15.17 10.21
C LEU A 175 16.12 14.90 10.39
N GLN A 176 16.73 14.10 9.51
CA GLN A 176 18.18 13.84 9.57
C GLN A 176 18.99 15.12 9.43
N ASN A 177 18.57 16.05 8.58
CA ASN A 177 19.21 17.36 8.44
C ASN A 177 19.06 18.20 9.71
N ALA A 178 17.91 18.17 10.37
CA ALA A 178 17.72 18.87 11.64
C ALA A 178 18.64 18.30 12.75
N LEU A 179 18.78 16.97 12.82
CA LEU A 179 19.70 16.30 13.75
C LEU A 179 21.16 16.71 13.49
N LEU A 180 21.58 16.69 12.22
CA LEU A 180 22.94 17.10 11.84
C LEU A 180 23.24 18.56 12.21
N ARG A 181 22.28 19.47 11.98
CA ARG A 181 22.43 20.88 12.37
C ARG A 181 22.55 21.05 13.88
N GLY A 182 21.67 20.39 14.65
CA GLY A 182 21.75 20.43 16.11
C GLY A 182 23.12 19.94 16.63
N ARG A 183 23.64 18.85 16.07
CA ARG A 183 24.98 18.33 16.42
C ARG A 183 26.11 19.30 16.07
N ALA A 184 26.02 19.97 14.91
CA ALA A 184 27.02 20.95 14.50
C ALA A 184 27.08 22.16 15.45
N GLU A 185 25.94 22.58 16.01
CA GLU A 185 25.85 23.72 16.94
C GLU A 185 26.40 23.41 18.35
N ARG A 186 26.36 22.14 18.82
CA ARG A 186 26.72 21.78 20.20
C ARG A 186 28.06 21.05 20.39
N GLY A 187 28.88 20.96 19.35
CA GLY A 187 30.22 20.36 19.41
C GLY A 187 30.23 18.82 19.47
N SER A 188 31.44 18.24 19.44
CA SER A 188 31.68 16.82 19.13
C SER A 188 31.60 15.82 20.30
N GLN A 189 31.19 16.23 21.50
CA GLN A 189 31.08 15.28 22.61
C GLN A 189 29.89 14.32 22.39
N GLN A 190 30.14 13.01 22.31
CA GLN A 190 29.11 11.99 22.09
C GLN A 190 27.91 12.12 23.05
N TYR A 191 28.17 12.42 24.33
CA TYR A 191 27.13 12.65 25.33
C TYR A 191 26.24 13.87 25.03
N SER A 192 26.81 14.93 24.44
CA SER A 192 26.02 16.08 24.00
C SER A 192 25.21 15.77 22.74
N GLN A 193 25.66 14.85 21.89
CA GLN A 193 24.92 14.45 20.67
C GLN A 193 23.63 13.71 21.01
N ASP A 194 23.64 12.74 21.92
CA ASP A 194 22.44 11.98 22.29
C ASP A 194 21.35 12.89 22.91
N ILE A 195 21.77 13.83 23.75
CA ILE A 195 20.88 14.84 24.34
C ILE A 195 20.35 15.78 23.25
N THR A 196 21.20 16.19 22.31
CA THR A 196 20.81 17.08 21.21
C THR A 196 19.80 16.43 20.29
N ASP A 197 20.06 15.20 19.88
CA ASP A 197 19.17 14.44 19.05
C ASP A 197 17.83 14.19 19.74
N THR A 198 17.84 13.87 21.04
CA THR A 198 16.62 13.70 21.84
C THR A 198 15.79 14.99 21.86
N VAL A 199 16.43 16.14 22.09
CA VAL A 199 15.78 17.45 22.10
C VAL A 199 15.20 17.76 20.72
N THR A 200 15.98 17.60 19.64
CA THR A 200 15.50 17.84 18.27
C THR A 200 14.31 16.95 17.92
N ILE A 201 14.35 15.66 18.26
CA ILE A 201 13.19 14.76 18.04
C ILE A 201 11.96 15.21 18.84
N GLN A 202 12.15 15.64 20.09
CA GLN A 202 11.05 16.05 20.96
C GLN A 202 10.34 17.32 20.48
N PHE A 203 11.07 18.27 19.89
CA PHE A 203 10.50 19.54 19.45
C PHE A 203 10.14 19.54 17.96
N ASP A 204 11.03 19.05 17.10
CA ASP A 204 10.91 19.17 15.64
C ASP A 204 10.56 17.84 14.96
N GLY A 205 10.73 16.71 15.66
CA GLY A 205 10.59 15.37 15.08
C GLY A 205 9.20 15.11 14.48
N VAL A 206 8.14 15.43 15.21
CA VAL A 206 6.75 15.17 14.75
C VAL A 206 6.41 15.98 13.49
N PRO A 207 6.58 17.33 13.45
CA PRO A 207 6.31 18.11 12.25
C PRO A 207 7.14 17.68 11.01
N LEU A 208 8.43 17.38 11.21
CA LEU A 208 9.32 16.96 10.10
C LEU A 208 8.93 15.58 9.55
N LEU A 209 8.48 14.66 10.42
CA LEU A 209 7.96 13.37 9.97
C LEU A 209 6.64 13.52 9.20
N TRP A 210 5.76 14.44 9.60
CA TRP A 210 4.56 14.76 8.81
C TRP A 210 4.90 15.34 7.45
N GLU A 211 5.93 16.16 7.35
CA GLU A 211 6.43 16.66 6.06
C GLU A 211 6.90 15.51 5.17
N CYS A 212 7.72 14.60 5.69
CA CYS A 212 8.14 13.39 4.99
C CYS A 212 6.94 12.54 4.53
N ALA A 213 5.92 12.39 5.37
CA ALA A 213 4.69 11.67 5.03
C ALA A 213 3.95 12.33 3.85
N ARG A 214 3.83 13.66 3.85
CA ARG A 214 3.19 14.41 2.76
C ARG A 214 3.97 14.32 1.44
N ASN A 215 5.30 14.39 1.50
CA ASN A 215 6.13 14.23 0.31
C ASN A 215 5.94 12.84 -0.32
N SER A 216 5.87 11.78 0.50
CA SER A 216 5.56 10.44 -0.01
C SER A 216 4.14 10.34 -0.59
N MET A 217 3.14 11.05 -0.07
CA MET A 217 1.82 11.10 -0.72
C MET A 217 1.88 11.77 -2.10
N ILE A 218 2.62 12.86 -2.24
CA ILE A 218 2.79 13.55 -3.54
C ILE A 218 3.40 12.59 -4.56
N ASP A 219 4.40 11.81 -4.17
CA ASP A 219 5.02 10.82 -5.06
C ASP A 219 4.08 9.63 -5.36
N ALA A 220 3.23 9.24 -4.40
CA ALA A 220 2.15 8.28 -4.64
C ALA A 220 1.14 8.81 -5.68
N GLU A 221 0.77 10.09 -5.63
CA GLU A 221 -0.12 10.71 -6.62
C GLU A 221 0.47 10.69 -8.03
N LYS A 222 1.75 11.07 -8.15
CA LYS A 222 2.50 10.98 -9.40
C LYS A 222 2.53 9.56 -9.95
N ALA A 223 2.68 8.56 -9.08
CA ALA A 223 2.67 7.15 -9.48
C ALA A 223 1.31 6.68 -10.02
N LEU A 224 0.21 7.36 -9.68
CA LEU A 224 -1.11 7.12 -10.28
C LEU A 224 -1.37 7.92 -11.57
N GLY A 225 -0.40 8.74 -12.02
CA GLY A 225 -0.54 9.59 -13.20
C GLY A 225 -1.24 10.92 -12.93
N ARG A 226 -1.08 11.48 -11.72
CA ARG A 226 -1.57 12.82 -11.34
C ARG A 226 -0.45 13.81 -11.08
#